data_AF-A0A433P956-F1
#
_entry.id   AF-A0A433P956-F1
#
_cell.length_a   1.000
_cell.length_b   1.000
_cell.length_c   1.000
_cell.angle_alpha   90.00
_cell.angle_beta   90.00
_cell.angle_gamma   90.00
#
_symmetry.space_group_name_H-M   'P 1'
#
loop_
_entity.id
_entity.type
_entity.pdbx_description
1 polymer ?
#
loop_
_entity_poly.entity_id
_entity_poly.type
_entity_poly.pdbx_seq_one_letter_code
_entity_poly.pdbx_strand_id
1 'polypeptide(L)'
;MSEKPIDHKPVEFEEQAHHEHTDEIPPELEVLLHTEPMKGLTTEEVAERLAKFGPNMLAEKRTNPILKFLSYFTGAIAYLIEIAAIIAGVVQDWIDFGIILVGGDDDAVRAVNALARRGLRALGVARTVPGNQEKYELVGMISLLDPPRPDSGDTIRECNRLGVDVKMVTGDQLIIAKEVASRLGMGRVILDANHLVDPNKSEEEVTEHCIRADGFAQVIPEHKYRVVELLQNKGLLIGMTGDGVNDAPALKKANVGIAVHGCTDAARSAADIVLLAPGLSTIVDGIRTSRAIFQRLRSYALYRITSTIHFLIFFFIITMAENWDMPAVLLILICVLNDAATLVISVDNTEISTRPDKWRLGQLIFLSFLLAICLAALSFAHFFIARDVFQVSPDELHTIMYLHISSAPHFVIFSTRVPGYCWKNLPSWIFAVCIIGTQVIALFFSVFGVFGTGEDVAPIGWGWGFAVLGISLVYFLFLDVIKVQVFRAWNFELTAKLFPSPARKAKLAARQADALQRARVMGNWKKAQKVTKMTGVILAMQTAVEAKKNTA
;
A
#
# COMPACT_ATOMS: atom_id res chain seq x y z
N MET A 1 45.21 30.64 32.08
CA MET A 1 46.47 29.86 32.17
C MET A 1 46.17 28.66 33.06
N SER A 2 46.19 27.40 32.63
CA SER A 2 46.75 26.72 31.46
C SER A 2 45.79 25.58 31.11
N GLU A 3 45.36 25.48 29.85
CA GLU A 3 44.64 24.31 29.34
C GLU A 3 45.55 23.07 29.47
N LYS A 4 44.98 21.96 29.95
CA LYS A 4 45.62 20.65 29.83
C LYS A 4 45.23 20.08 28.45
N PRO A 5 46.19 19.62 27.63
CA PRO A 5 45.87 19.06 26.33
C PRO A 5 45.19 17.71 26.52
N ILE A 6 44.00 17.57 25.93
CA ILE A 6 43.34 16.28 25.76
C ILE A 6 44.00 15.62 24.55
N ASP A 7 44.77 14.58 24.81
CA ASP A 7 45.46 13.78 23.79
C ASP A 7 44.41 13.00 22.97
N HIS A 8 44.07 13.52 21.80
CA HIS A 8 43.24 12.83 20.82
C HIS A 8 44.09 11.75 20.14
N LYS A 9 44.16 10.56 20.73
CA LYS A 9 44.59 9.38 19.99
C LYS A 9 43.53 9.07 18.91
N PRO A 10 43.92 8.98 17.62
CA PRO A 10 43.01 8.50 16.59
C PRO A 10 42.60 7.07 16.90
N VAL A 11 41.32 6.76 16.74
CA VAL A 11 40.79 5.40 16.85
C VAL A 11 41.32 4.62 15.64
N GLU A 12 42.30 3.76 15.86
CA GLU A 12 42.72 2.78 14.85
C GLU A 12 41.59 1.77 14.66
N PHE A 13 41.03 1.74 13.45
CA PHE A 13 40.16 0.66 13.03
C PHE A 13 41.04 -0.53 12.65
N GLU A 14 41.19 -1.50 13.54
CA GLU A 14 41.69 -2.82 13.14
C GLU A 14 40.60 -3.51 12.31
N GLU A 15 40.84 -3.69 11.00
CA GLU A 15 40.10 -4.67 10.21
C GLU A 15 40.43 -6.06 10.75
N GLN A 16 39.54 -6.60 11.59
CA GLN A 16 39.61 -8.00 11.97
C GLN A 16 39.30 -8.85 10.73
N ALA A 17 40.29 -9.63 10.29
CA ALA A 17 40.08 -10.67 9.30
C ALA A 17 38.97 -11.61 9.77
N HIS A 18 37.92 -11.73 8.96
CA HIS A 18 36.76 -12.56 9.22
C HIS A 18 37.21 -14.03 9.29
N HIS A 19 37.34 -14.59 10.50
CA HIS A 19 37.48 -16.03 10.68
C HIS A 19 36.07 -16.62 10.75
N GLU A 20 35.56 -17.09 9.61
CA GLU A 20 34.36 -17.93 9.58
C GLU A 20 34.63 -19.21 10.40
N HIS A 21 33.89 -19.39 11.49
CA HIS A 21 33.73 -20.70 12.09
C HIS A 21 32.76 -21.47 11.19
N THR A 22 33.30 -22.18 10.20
CA THR A 22 32.56 -23.21 9.50
C THR A 22 32.37 -24.37 10.48
N ASP A 23 31.14 -24.60 10.93
CA ASP A 23 30.77 -25.90 11.46
C ASP A 23 31.03 -26.90 10.31
N GLU A 24 32.07 -27.71 10.44
CA GLU A 24 32.40 -28.74 9.45
C GLU A 24 31.21 -29.69 9.35
N ILE A 25 30.51 -29.62 8.22
CA ILE A 25 29.46 -30.56 7.87
C ILE A 25 30.13 -31.95 7.85
N PRO A 26 29.57 -32.97 8.53
CA PRO A 26 30.13 -34.31 8.46
C PRO A 26 30.34 -34.71 6.99
N PRO A 27 31.47 -35.33 6.61
CA PRO A 27 31.82 -35.58 5.19
C PRO A 27 30.73 -36.35 4.41
N GLU A 28 29.96 -37.14 5.13
CA GLU A 28 28.83 -37.93 4.64
C GLU A 28 27.56 -37.12 4.31
N LEU A 29 27.41 -35.91 4.87
CA LEU A 29 26.33 -34.96 4.57
C LEU A 29 26.70 -33.98 3.43
N GLU A 30 27.98 -33.64 3.31
CA GLU A 30 28.48 -32.71 2.27
C GLU A 30 28.27 -33.27 0.85
N VAL A 31 28.53 -34.57 0.66
CA VAL A 31 28.31 -35.26 -0.62
C VAL A 31 26.84 -35.22 -1.07
N LEU A 32 25.90 -35.13 -0.15
CA LEU A 32 24.46 -35.14 -0.45
C LEU A 32 23.88 -33.75 -0.80
N LEU A 33 24.62 -32.67 -0.48
CA LEU A 33 24.21 -31.29 -0.68
C LEU A 33 24.52 -30.77 -2.10
N HIS A 34 25.44 -31.42 -2.83
CA HIS A 34 25.78 -31.04 -4.21
C HIS A 34 24.76 -31.59 -5.22
N THR A 35 23.65 -30.88 -5.39
CA THR A 35 22.78 -31.05 -6.57
C THR A 35 23.18 -30.02 -7.62
N GLU A 36 23.45 -30.47 -8.86
CA GLU A 36 23.71 -29.55 -9.97
C GLU A 36 22.49 -28.64 -10.21
N PRO A 37 22.62 -27.30 -10.05
CA PRO A 37 21.48 -26.37 -10.11
C PRO A 37 20.73 -26.38 -11.45
N MET A 38 21.41 -26.82 -12.52
CA MET A 38 20.90 -26.80 -13.89
C MET A 38 20.06 -28.03 -14.25
N LYS A 39 20.24 -29.15 -13.56
CA LYS A 39 19.48 -30.40 -13.81
C LYS A 39 18.51 -30.76 -12.69
N GLY A 40 18.75 -30.27 -11.47
CA GLY A 40 17.95 -30.63 -10.31
C GLY A 40 18.09 -32.12 -9.96
N LEU A 41 17.20 -32.61 -9.08
CA LEU A 41 17.14 -34.02 -8.70
C LEU A 41 16.16 -34.77 -9.61
N THR A 42 16.51 -36.00 -9.96
CA THR A 42 15.59 -36.93 -10.64
C THR A 42 14.49 -37.43 -9.70
N THR A 43 13.35 -37.85 -10.25
CA THR A 43 12.22 -38.37 -9.45
C THR A 43 12.61 -39.57 -8.59
N GLU A 44 13.55 -40.39 -9.05
CA GLU A 44 14.08 -41.55 -8.34
C GLU A 44 14.95 -41.13 -7.15
N GLU A 45 15.86 -40.17 -7.33
CA GLU A 45 16.68 -39.62 -6.24
C GLU A 45 15.82 -38.88 -5.19
N VAL A 46 14.75 -38.19 -5.62
CA VAL A 46 13.80 -37.56 -4.71
C VAL A 46 13.09 -38.61 -3.86
N ALA A 47 12.64 -39.71 -4.47
CA ALA A 47 11.99 -40.81 -3.74
C ALA A 47 12.94 -41.49 -2.75
N GLU A 48 14.19 -41.72 -3.15
CA GLU A 48 15.22 -42.32 -2.30
C GLU A 48 15.59 -41.40 -1.12
N ARG A 49 15.75 -40.10 -1.36
CA ARG A 49 16.01 -39.10 -0.31
C ARG A 49 14.82 -38.92 0.63
N LEU A 50 13.59 -38.92 0.12
CA LEU A 50 12.37 -38.87 0.94
C LEU A 50 12.23 -40.12 1.81
N ALA A 51 12.59 -41.30 1.30
CA ALA A 51 12.58 -42.53 2.07
C ALA A 51 13.63 -42.52 3.20
N LYS A 52 14.81 -41.91 2.95
CA LYS A 52 15.94 -41.89 3.89
C LYS A 52 15.85 -40.77 4.94
N PHE A 53 15.46 -39.56 4.56
CA PHE A 53 15.45 -38.38 5.43
C PHE A 53 14.05 -37.96 5.87
N GLY A 54 13.00 -38.54 5.27
CA GLY A 54 11.63 -38.11 5.47
C GLY A 54 11.29 -36.83 4.69
N PRO A 55 10.02 -36.40 4.73
CA PRO A 55 9.61 -35.13 4.15
C PRO A 55 10.28 -33.96 4.87
N ASN A 56 10.69 -32.93 4.12
CA ASN A 56 11.27 -31.70 4.65
C ASN A 56 10.20 -30.82 5.32
N MET A 57 9.60 -31.36 6.38
CA MET A 57 8.59 -30.71 7.22
C MET A 57 9.08 -30.73 8.65
N LEU A 58 8.94 -29.60 9.34
CA LEU A 58 9.23 -29.51 10.77
C LEU A 58 8.20 -30.37 11.53
N ALA A 59 8.67 -31.42 12.20
CA ALA A 59 7.81 -32.28 13.00
C ALA A 59 7.28 -31.51 14.22
N GLU A 60 5.98 -31.20 14.21
CA GLU A 60 5.32 -30.53 15.32
C GLU A 60 5.16 -31.50 16.50
N LYS A 61 6.13 -31.50 17.42
CA LYS A 61 6.05 -32.32 18.65
C LYS A 61 5.04 -31.68 19.61
N ARG A 62 3.86 -32.31 19.77
CA ARG A 62 2.91 -31.96 20.83
C ARG A 62 3.51 -32.29 22.19
N THR A 63 4.06 -31.29 22.87
CA THR A 63 4.49 -31.42 24.26
C THR A 63 3.34 -31.08 25.20
N ASN A 64 3.10 -31.92 26.20
CA ASN A 64 2.11 -31.63 27.24
C ASN A 64 2.53 -30.38 28.04
N PRO A 65 1.68 -29.34 28.15
CA PRO A 65 2.03 -28.06 28.79
C PRO A 65 2.54 -28.21 30.22
N ILE A 66 2.04 -29.21 30.97
CA ILE A 66 2.42 -29.46 32.36
C ILE A 66 3.83 -30.08 32.43
N LEU A 67 4.17 -31.00 31.53
CA LEU A 67 5.51 -31.58 31.45
C LEU A 67 6.54 -30.56 30.98
N LYS A 68 6.17 -29.66 30.06
CA LYS A 68 7.02 -28.56 29.62
C LYS A 68 7.25 -27.54 30.76
N PHE A 69 6.20 -27.25 31.52
CA PHE A 69 6.28 -26.44 32.74
C PHE A 69 7.23 -27.08 33.77
N LEU A 70 7.09 -28.37 34.06
CA LEU A 70 7.97 -29.08 34.99
C LEU A 70 9.42 -29.18 34.48
N SER A 71 9.64 -29.24 33.16
CA SER A 71 10.99 -29.26 32.59
C SER A 71 11.79 -27.96 32.81
N TYR A 72 11.11 -26.84 33.07
CA TYR A 72 11.79 -25.59 33.48
C TYR A 72 12.37 -25.67 34.90
N PHE A 73 11.93 -26.62 35.73
CA PHE A 73 12.42 -26.84 37.10
C PHE A 73 13.47 -27.96 37.20
N THR A 74 13.80 -28.64 36.10
CA THR A 74 14.78 -29.74 36.09
C THR A 74 16.17 -29.34 35.57
N GLY A 75 16.40 -28.06 35.34
CA GLY A 75 17.71 -27.56 34.89
C GLY A 75 18.75 -27.72 35.99
N ALA A 76 19.88 -28.38 35.69
CA ALA A 76 20.99 -28.55 36.63
C ALA A 76 21.46 -27.22 37.25
N ILE A 77 21.36 -26.12 36.49
CA ILE A 77 21.71 -24.76 36.92
C ILE A 77 20.74 -24.22 37.98
N ALA A 78 19.43 -24.50 37.87
CA ALA A 78 18.44 -24.03 38.85
C ALA A 78 18.67 -24.68 40.22
N TYR A 79 18.92 -25.99 40.26
CA TYR A 79 19.30 -26.68 41.49
C TYR A 79 20.62 -26.15 42.06
N LEU A 80 21.59 -25.83 41.20
CA LEU A 80 22.88 -25.30 41.64
C LEU A 80 22.74 -23.91 42.27
N ILE A 81 21.88 -23.05 41.72
CA ILE A 81 21.59 -21.71 42.25
C ILE A 81 20.82 -21.79 43.58
N GLU A 82 19.82 -22.67 43.70
CA GLU A 82 19.10 -22.90 44.95
C GLU A 82 20.01 -23.47 46.04
N ILE A 83 20.88 -24.43 45.70
CA ILE A 83 21.87 -24.98 46.62
C ILE A 83 22.91 -23.91 47.01
N ALA A 84 23.39 -23.10 46.07
CA ALA A 84 24.33 -22.01 46.34
C ALA A 84 23.73 -20.93 47.25
N ALA A 85 22.45 -20.57 47.05
CA ALA A 85 21.73 -19.65 47.92
C ALA A 85 21.59 -20.22 49.34
N ILE A 86 21.25 -21.50 49.47
CA ILE A 86 21.14 -22.16 50.77
C ILE A 86 22.50 -22.22 51.47
N ILE A 87 23.57 -22.58 50.77
CA ILE A 87 24.93 -22.63 51.32
C ILE A 87 25.40 -21.25 51.76
N ALA A 88 25.20 -20.20 50.95
CA ALA A 88 25.56 -18.83 51.30
C ALA A 88 24.82 -18.34 52.56
N GLY A 89 23.52 -18.68 52.69
CA GLY A 89 22.74 -18.38 53.89
C GLY A 89 23.23 -19.13 55.14
N VAL A 90 23.65 -20.39 55.00
CA VAL A 90 24.19 -21.20 56.12
C VAL A 90 25.57 -20.71 56.57
N VAL A 91 26.41 -20.24 55.64
CA VAL A 91 27.75 -19.68 55.92
C VAL A 91 27.68 -18.24 56.48
N GLN A 92 26.47 -17.66 56.56
CA GLN A 92 26.21 -16.26 56.96
C GLN A 92 26.90 -15.23 56.06
N ASP A 93 27.12 -15.56 54.78
CA ASP A 93 27.58 -14.59 53.78
C ASP A 93 26.37 -13.85 53.20
N TRP A 94 25.93 -12.84 53.93
CA TRP A 94 24.73 -12.07 53.60
C TRP A 94 24.87 -11.26 52.30
N ILE A 95 26.10 -11.01 51.84
CA ILE A 95 26.38 -10.29 50.60
C ILE A 95 26.10 -11.22 49.41
N ASP A 96 26.72 -12.40 49.40
CA ASP A 96 26.51 -13.39 48.33
C ASP A 96 25.08 -13.93 48.32
N PHE A 97 24.47 -14.14 49.49
CA PHE A 97 23.06 -14.51 49.60
C PHE A 97 22.12 -13.47 48.96
N GLY A 98 22.39 -12.18 49.17
CA GLY A 98 21.61 -11.08 48.58
C GLY A 98 21.76 -10.97 47.06
N ILE A 99 22.98 -11.19 46.53
CA ILE A 99 23.28 -11.14 45.10
C ILE A 99 22.53 -12.26 44.34
N ILE A 100 22.49 -13.47 44.91
CA ILE A 100 21.82 -14.63 44.30
C ILE A 100 20.28 -14.45 44.28
N LEU A 101 19.71 -13.78 45.30
CA LEU A 101 18.26 -13.57 45.42
C LEU A 101 17.72 -12.39 44.57
N VAL A 102 18.53 -11.35 44.36
CA VAL A 102 18.07 -10.10 43.70
C VAL A 102 18.49 -10.02 42.23
N GLY A 103 19.47 -10.82 41.79
CA GLY A 103 19.79 -11.00 40.39
C GLY A 103 20.60 -9.86 39.78
N GLY A 104 21.92 -10.03 39.79
CA GLY A 104 22.86 -9.31 38.92
C GLY A 104 23.27 -7.91 39.40
N ASP A 105 24.39 -7.45 38.83
CA ASP A 105 25.00 -6.15 39.14
C ASP A 105 24.07 -5.00 38.72
N ASP A 106 23.62 -4.26 39.72
CA ASP A 106 22.64 -3.19 39.66
C ASP A 106 23.09 -2.07 38.70
N ASP A 107 24.40 -1.90 38.50
CA ASP A 107 24.99 -0.93 37.58
C ASP A 107 24.92 -1.38 36.12
N ALA A 108 25.07 -2.68 35.84
CA ALA A 108 24.97 -3.21 34.47
C ALA A 108 23.55 -3.05 33.92
N VAL A 109 22.53 -3.34 34.74
CA VAL A 109 21.12 -3.16 34.37
C VAL A 109 20.79 -1.69 34.14
N ARG A 110 21.30 -0.78 34.99
CA ARG A 110 21.15 0.66 34.78
C ARG A 110 21.79 1.12 33.48
N ALA A 111 22.99 0.64 33.18
CA ALA A 111 23.73 1.02 31.98
C ALA A 111 23.06 0.48 30.69
N VAL A 112 22.55 -0.74 30.68
CA VAL A 112 21.76 -1.29 29.55
C VAL A 112 20.52 -0.44 29.30
N ASN A 113 19.78 -0.09 30.35
CA ASN A 113 18.60 0.75 30.24
C ASN A 113 18.92 2.18 29.75
N ALA A 114 20.06 2.75 30.16
CA ALA A 114 20.52 4.05 29.70
C ALA A 114 20.87 4.05 28.20
N LEU A 115 21.52 2.99 27.71
CA LEU A 115 21.81 2.78 26.29
C LEU A 115 20.52 2.57 25.48
N ALA A 116 19.58 1.76 25.99
CA ALA A 116 18.29 1.51 25.35
C ALA A 116 17.46 2.79 25.21
N ARG A 117 17.48 3.70 26.21
CA ARG A 117 16.84 5.03 26.13
C ARG A 117 17.39 5.91 25.01
N ARG A 118 18.62 5.67 24.57
CA ARG A 118 19.25 6.33 23.42
C ARG A 118 19.05 5.56 22.12
N GLY A 119 18.25 4.49 22.12
CA GLY A 119 17.98 3.63 20.96
C GLY A 119 19.15 2.74 20.58
N LEU A 120 20.10 2.53 21.50
CA LEU A 120 21.28 1.68 21.29
C LEU A 120 21.00 0.28 21.83
N ARG A 121 21.35 -0.75 21.05
CA ARG A 121 21.44 -2.13 21.55
C ARG A 121 22.69 -2.25 22.40
N ALA A 122 22.61 -2.95 23.53
CA ALA A 122 23.75 -3.20 24.42
C ALA A 122 24.16 -4.66 24.32
N LEU A 123 25.45 -4.92 24.12
CA LEU A 123 26.07 -6.23 24.15
C LEU A 123 27.05 -6.26 25.32
N GLY A 124 26.83 -7.13 26.30
CA GLY A 124 27.76 -7.34 27.40
C GLY A 124 28.93 -8.21 26.96
N VAL A 125 30.16 -7.79 27.29
CA VAL A 125 31.37 -8.56 27.01
C VAL A 125 31.99 -8.98 28.34
N ALA A 126 32.13 -10.29 28.53
CA ALA A 126 32.74 -10.87 29.71
C ALA A 126 33.97 -11.71 29.33
N ARG A 127 34.93 -11.81 30.24
CA ARG A 127 36.14 -12.64 30.11
C ARG A 127 36.23 -13.57 31.31
N THR A 128 36.69 -14.79 31.10
CA THR A 128 36.98 -15.73 32.19
C THR A 128 38.20 -15.28 33.00
N VAL A 129 38.17 -15.49 34.31
CA VAL A 129 39.30 -15.16 35.18
C VAL A 129 40.42 -16.20 34.99
N PRO A 130 41.68 -15.79 34.79
CA PRO A 130 42.80 -16.73 34.66
C PRO A 130 42.90 -17.63 35.90
N GLY A 131 42.80 -18.94 35.70
CA GLY A 131 42.85 -19.95 36.77
C GLY A 131 41.49 -20.45 37.28
N ASN A 132 40.37 -19.85 36.85
CA ASN A 132 39.03 -20.36 37.13
C ASN A 132 38.09 -20.15 35.94
N GLN A 133 37.88 -21.20 35.13
CA GLN A 133 37.05 -21.16 33.92
C GLN A 133 35.55 -20.94 34.19
N GLU A 134 35.09 -21.12 35.43
CA GLU A 134 33.69 -20.94 35.81
C GLU A 134 33.36 -19.51 36.26
N LYS A 135 34.38 -18.68 36.52
CA LYS A 135 34.20 -17.29 36.96
C LYS A 135 34.37 -16.31 35.79
N TYR A 136 33.30 -15.62 35.45
CA TYR A 136 33.27 -14.59 34.41
C TYR A 136 33.35 -13.19 35.03
N GLU A 137 34.22 -12.35 34.50
CA GLU A 137 34.37 -10.93 34.81
C GLU A 137 33.76 -10.12 33.67
N LEU A 138 32.80 -9.24 33.97
CA LEU A 138 32.26 -8.31 32.97
C LEU A 138 33.34 -7.26 32.64
N VAL A 139 33.86 -7.31 31.42
CA VAL A 139 34.92 -6.41 30.95
C VAL A 139 34.33 -5.07 30.52
N GLY A 140 33.13 -5.08 29.95
CA GLY A 140 32.45 -3.87 29.52
C GLY A 140 31.20 -4.15 28.70
N MET A 141 30.65 -3.08 28.10
CA MET A 141 29.51 -3.17 27.21
C MET A 141 29.79 -2.44 25.90
N ILE A 142 29.39 -3.06 24.80
CA ILE A 142 29.43 -2.50 23.46
C ILE A 142 28.03 -2.03 23.11
N SER A 143 27.90 -0.78 22.65
CA SER A 143 26.63 -0.26 22.15
C SER A 143 26.60 -0.30 20.62
N LEU A 144 25.58 -0.92 20.06
CA LEU A 144 25.36 -1.00 18.62
C LEU A 144 24.14 -0.14 18.26
N LEU A 145 24.28 0.70 17.24
CA LEU A 145 23.16 1.41 16.63
C LEU A 145 22.92 0.79 15.26
N ASP A 146 21.67 0.40 14.99
CA ASP A 146 21.22 0.13 13.63
C ASP A 146 20.64 1.45 13.08
N PRO A 147 21.40 2.24 12.31
CA PRO A 147 20.91 3.52 11.83
C PRO A 147 19.78 3.30 10.83
N PRO A 148 18.68 4.06 10.92
CA PRO A 148 17.67 4.02 9.87
C PRO A 148 18.29 4.42 8.54
N ARG A 149 17.82 3.82 7.45
CA ARG A 149 18.21 4.24 6.09
C ARG A 149 17.93 5.74 5.91
N PRO A 150 18.79 6.46 5.18
CA PRO A 150 18.67 7.91 5.02
C PRO A 150 17.34 8.32 4.36
N ASP A 151 16.77 7.46 3.51
CA ASP A 151 15.51 7.71 2.80
C ASP A 151 14.25 7.32 3.60
N SER A 152 14.38 6.59 4.72
CA SER A 152 13.23 6.07 5.47
C SER A 152 12.31 7.18 5.99
N GLY A 153 12.88 8.24 6.56
CA GLY A 153 12.10 9.35 7.13
C GLY A 153 11.27 10.09 6.08
N ASP A 154 11.86 10.38 4.92
CA ASP A 154 11.15 11.00 3.79
C ASP A 154 10.09 10.08 3.19
N THR A 155 10.41 8.80 3.06
CA THR A 155 9.48 7.78 2.55
C THR A 155 8.24 7.68 3.43
N ILE A 156 8.40 7.63 4.75
CA ILE A 156 7.28 7.58 5.70
C ILE A 156 6.41 8.83 5.58
N ARG A 157 7.02 10.03 5.48
CA ARG A 157 6.28 11.28 5.26
C ARG A 157 5.47 11.25 3.97
N GLU A 158 6.06 10.75 2.89
CA GLU A 158 5.41 10.71 1.59
C GLU A 158 4.30 9.66 1.51
N CYS A 159 4.50 8.47 2.10
CA CYS A 159 3.44 7.48 2.30
C CYS A 159 2.24 8.08 3.05
N ASN A 160 2.49 8.78 4.15
CA ASN A 160 1.45 9.46 4.93
C ASN A 160 0.73 10.54 4.10
N ARG A 161 1.47 11.31 3.29
CA ARG A 161 0.88 12.30 2.35
C ARG A 161 -0.02 11.64 1.31
N LEU A 162 0.36 10.46 0.85
CA LEU A 162 -0.43 9.61 -0.06
C LEU A 162 -1.56 8.85 0.66
N GLY A 163 -1.76 9.06 1.96
CA GLY A 163 -2.80 8.39 2.75
C GLY A 163 -2.55 6.90 2.98
N VAL A 164 -1.29 6.48 2.97
CA VAL A 164 -0.83 5.13 3.36
C VAL A 164 -0.19 5.25 4.74
N ASP A 165 -0.82 4.64 5.74
CA ASP A 165 -0.30 4.61 7.11
C ASP A 165 0.84 3.59 7.23
N VAL A 166 1.96 3.99 7.80
CA VAL A 166 3.15 3.14 7.94
C VAL A 166 3.29 2.72 9.39
N LYS A 167 3.28 1.40 9.64
CA LYS A 167 3.44 0.82 10.97
C LYS A 167 4.77 0.09 11.09
N MET A 168 5.52 0.36 12.15
CA MET A 168 6.80 -0.32 12.42
C MET A 168 6.54 -1.73 12.98
N VAL A 169 7.30 -2.72 12.55
CA VAL A 169 7.25 -4.09 13.09
C VAL A 169 8.67 -4.54 13.37
N THR A 170 9.07 -4.64 14.64
CA THR A 170 10.45 -4.95 15.04
C THR A 170 10.52 -5.99 16.17
N GLY A 171 11.58 -6.81 16.13
CA GLY A 171 11.95 -7.71 17.23
C GLY A 171 12.67 -7.00 18.39
N ASP A 172 13.04 -5.73 18.22
CA ASP A 172 13.70 -4.93 19.25
C ASP A 172 12.79 -4.66 20.46
N GLN A 173 13.43 -4.32 21.59
CA GLN A 173 12.70 -3.89 22.78
C GLN A 173 11.89 -2.61 22.53
N LEU A 174 10.78 -2.48 23.26
CA LEU A 174 9.84 -1.37 23.14
C LEU A 174 10.50 0.01 23.26
N ILE A 175 11.49 0.16 24.14
CA ILE A 175 12.18 1.43 24.38
C ILE A 175 12.98 1.84 23.13
N ILE A 176 13.68 0.90 22.51
CA ILE A 176 14.46 1.13 21.29
C ILE A 176 13.52 1.47 20.13
N ALA A 177 12.44 0.70 19.96
CA ALA A 177 11.44 0.94 18.92
C ALA A 177 10.83 2.35 19.03
N LYS A 178 10.50 2.81 20.25
CA LYS A 178 9.97 4.16 20.49
C LYS A 178 10.95 5.28 20.18
N GLU A 179 12.24 5.03 20.32
CA GLU A 179 13.30 5.99 20.01
C GLU A 179 13.56 6.04 18.49
N VAL A 180 13.66 4.89 17.84
CA VAL A 180 13.79 4.80 16.37
C VAL A 180 12.57 5.42 15.67
N ALA A 181 11.36 5.14 16.16
CA ALA A 181 10.13 5.74 15.66
C ALA A 181 10.18 7.28 15.78
N SER A 182 10.64 7.81 16.91
CA SER A 182 10.78 9.26 17.12
C SER A 182 11.77 9.89 16.14
N ARG A 183 12.89 9.23 15.83
CA ARG A 183 13.89 9.71 14.87
C ARG A 183 13.38 9.72 13.43
N LEU A 184 12.56 8.73 13.08
CA LEU A 184 11.93 8.61 11.77
C LEU A 184 10.75 9.57 11.58
N GLY A 185 10.33 10.28 12.63
CA GLY A 185 9.15 11.16 12.60
C GLY A 185 7.82 10.38 12.65
N MET A 186 7.85 9.15 13.17
CA MET A 186 6.66 8.34 13.44
C MET A 186 6.08 8.65 14.83
N GLY A 187 4.82 8.26 15.05
CA GLY A 187 4.22 8.28 16.37
C GLY A 187 4.87 7.25 17.31
N ARG A 188 4.72 7.47 18.63
CA ARG A 188 5.35 6.64 19.67
C ARG A 188 4.38 5.64 20.32
N VAL A 189 3.19 5.45 19.73
CA VAL A 189 2.20 4.48 20.21
C VAL A 189 2.59 3.10 19.70
N ILE A 190 3.63 2.53 20.32
CA ILE A 190 4.14 1.19 19.98
C ILE A 190 3.56 0.17 20.96
N LEU A 191 2.99 -0.91 20.44
CA LEU A 191 2.45 -2.03 21.21
C LEU A 191 3.52 -3.11 21.41
N ASP A 192 3.45 -3.77 22.56
CA ASP A 192 4.26 -4.95 22.86
C ASP A 192 3.55 -6.22 22.36
N ALA A 193 4.33 -7.23 21.98
CA ALA A 193 3.87 -8.54 21.56
C ALA A 193 2.87 -9.18 22.53
N ASN A 194 3.07 -9.01 23.84
CA ASN A 194 2.16 -9.55 24.86
C ASN A 194 0.71 -9.04 24.74
N HIS A 195 0.52 -7.83 24.18
CA HIS A 195 -0.81 -7.27 23.95
C HIS A 195 -1.55 -7.91 22.77
N LEU A 196 -0.83 -8.58 21.86
CA LEU A 196 -1.41 -9.25 20.69
C LEU A 196 -2.00 -10.61 21.02
N VAL A 197 -1.51 -11.24 22.09
CA VAL A 197 -1.87 -12.61 22.53
C VAL A 197 -2.55 -12.63 23.89
N ASP A 198 -2.97 -11.47 24.41
CA ASP A 198 -3.63 -11.35 25.71
C ASP A 198 -4.97 -12.10 25.72
N PRO A 199 -5.09 -13.20 26.50
CA PRO A 199 -6.31 -14.02 26.52
C PRO A 199 -7.49 -13.31 27.20
N ASN A 200 -7.26 -12.21 27.92
CA ASN A 200 -8.31 -11.46 28.60
C ASN A 200 -9.03 -10.46 27.68
N LYS A 201 -8.51 -10.21 26.47
CA LYS A 201 -9.08 -9.24 25.54
C LYS A 201 -9.79 -9.93 24.40
N SER A 202 -10.91 -9.35 23.99
CA SER A 202 -11.59 -9.80 22.79
C SER A 202 -10.74 -9.51 21.54
N GLU A 203 -10.84 -10.37 20.52
CA GLU A 203 -10.14 -10.18 19.25
C GLU A 203 -10.48 -8.83 18.60
N GLU A 204 -11.72 -8.38 18.74
CA GLU A 204 -12.19 -7.07 18.27
C GLU A 204 -11.42 -5.91 18.94
N GLU A 205 -11.21 -5.98 20.26
CA GLU A 205 -10.48 -4.98 21.03
C GLU A 205 -8.98 -4.97 20.69
N VAL A 206 -8.36 -6.15 20.59
CA VAL A 206 -6.96 -6.28 20.15
C VAL A 206 -6.79 -5.67 18.76
N THR A 207 -7.76 -5.92 17.87
CA THR A 207 -7.71 -5.37 16.51
C THR A 207 -7.83 -3.84 16.51
N GLU A 208 -8.73 -3.26 17.30
CA GLU A 208 -8.84 -1.79 17.44
C GLU A 208 -7.54 -1.17 17.98
N HIS A 209 -6.86 -1.84 18.92
CA HIS A 209 -5.54 -1.41 19.38
C HIS A 209 -4.49 -1.48 18.26
N CYS A 210 -4.49 -2.55 17.45
CA CYS A 210 -3.59 -2.68 16.30
C CYS A 210 -3.80 -1.57 15.26
N ILE A 211 -5.04 -1.16 15.03
CA ILE A 211 -5.35 -0.05 14.10
C ILE A 211 -4.75 1.26 14.60
N ARG A 212 -4.84 1.53 15.91
CA ARG A 212 -4.38 2.78 16.54
C ARG A 212 -2.89 2.82 16.81
N ALA A 213 -2.21 1.68 16.80
CA ALA A 213 -0.77 1.60 17.05
C ALA A 213 0.05 2.09 15.86
N ASP A 214 1.13 2.80 16.14
CA ASP A 214 2.14 3.24 15.16
C ASP A 214 3.19 2.15 14.90
N GLY A 215 3.23 1.10 15.74
CA GLY A 215 4.09 -0.04 15.53
C GLY A 215 4.02 -1.10 16.62
N PHE A 216 4.83 -2.15 16.44
CA PHE A 216 4.87 -3.34 17.27
C PHE A 216 6.33 -3.70 17.58
N ALA A 217 6.63 -3.95 18.85
CA ALA A 217 7.96 -4.29 19.35
C ALA A 217 7.98 -5.70 19.94
N GLN A 218 9.17 -6.30 20.08
CA GLN A 218 9.39 -7.66 20.59
C GLN A 218 8.57 -8.73 19.83
N VAL A 219 8.34 -8.52 18.53
CA VAL A 219 7.53 -9.43 17.72
C VAL A 219 8.34 -10.62 17.20
N ILE A 220 7.79 -11.83 17.38
CA ILE A 220 8.25 -13.06 16.75
C ILE A 220 7.51 -13.27 15.40
N PRO A 221 7.97 -14.19 14.52
CA PRO A 221 7.36 -14.41 13.21
C PRO A 221 5.83 -14.61 13.24
N GLU A 222 5.34 -15.37 14.23
CA GLU A 222 3.92 -15.68 14.42
C GLU A 222 3.11 -14.41 14.74
N HIS A 223 3.70 -13.48 15.50
CA HIS A 223 3.07 -12.20 15.83
C HIS A 223 2.96 -11.30 14.60
N LYS A 224 3.96 -11.31 13.69
CA LYS A 224 3.89 -10.55 12.44
C LYS A 224 2.72 -11.04 11.57
N TYR A 225 2.59 -12.36 11.42
CA TYR A 225 1.47 -12.97 10.71
C TYR A 225 0.13 -12.56 11.35
N ARG A 226 0.03 -12.65 12.69
CA ARG A 226 -1.20 -12.32 13.42
C ARG A 226 -1.59 -10.85 13.26
N VAL A 227 -0.65 -9.91 13.31
CA VAL A 227 -0.92 -8.48 13.08
C VAL A 227 -1.51 -8.25 11.69
N VAL A 228 -0.92 -8.85 10.65
CA VAL A 228 -1.42 -8.74 9.28
C VAL A 228 -2.84 -9.30 9.18
N GLU A 229 -3.09 -10.47 9.78
CA GLU A 229 -4.40 -11.11 9.80
C GLU A 229 -5.48 -10.26 10.48
N LEU A 230 -5.20 -9.74 11.68
CA LEU A 230 -6.15 -8.89 12.43
C LEU A 230 -6.53 -7.64 11.63
N LEU A 231 -5.55 -6.97 11.04
CA LEU A 231 -5.78 -5.77 10.22
C LEU A 231 -6.55 -6.09 8.93
N GLN A 232 -6.23 -7.22 8.30
CA GLN A 232 -6.91 -7.70 7.09
C GLN A 232 -8.37 -8.08 7.38
N ASN A 233 -8.67 -8.69 8.53
CA ASN A 233 -10.03 -9.06 8.94
C ASN A 233 -10.95 -7.85 9.12
N LYS A 234 -10.40 -6.67 9.45
CA LYS A 234 -11.16 -5.39 9.45
C LYS A 234 -11.36 -4.79 8.05
N GLY A 235 -10.83 -5.44 7.02
CA GLY A 235 -10.93 -5.01 5.62
C GLY A 235 -9.95 -3.91 5.24
N LEU A 236 -8.84 -3.76 5.98
CA LEU A 236 -7.73 -2.91 5.58
C LEU A 236 -6.85 -3.63 4.55
N LEU A 237 -6.35 -2.89 3.58
CA LEU A 237 -5.37 -3.41 2.62
C LEU A 237 -3.97 -3.23 3.20
N ILE A 238 -3.27 -4.34 3.39
CA ILE A 238 -1.97 -4.36 4.06
C ILE A 238 -0.88 -4.70 3.05
N GLY A 239 0.08 -3.78 2.92
CA GLY A 239 1.37 -4.07 2.31
C GLY A 239 2.38 -4.37 3.42
N MET A 240 3.09 -5.49 3.32
CA MET A 240 4.12 -5.86 4.30
C MET A 240 5.49 -5.88 3.63
N THR A 241 6.49 -5.27 4.29
CA THR A 241 7.89 -5.35 3.87
C THR A 241 8.64 -6.37 4.72
N GLY A 242 9.55 -7.15 4.12
CA GLY A 242 10.39 -8.10 4.84
C GLY A 242 11.68 -8.44 4.10
N ASP A 243 12.67 -8.94 4.81
CA ASP A 243 13.98 -9.35 4.30
C ASP A 243 14.35 -10.80 4.65
N GLY A 244 13.96 -11.25 5.84
CA GLY A 244 14.32 -12.55 6.38
C GLY A 244 13.31 -13.67 6.09
N VAL A 245 13.77 -14.91 6.29
CA VAL A 245 12.93 -16.13 6.26
C VAL A 245 11.75 -16.05 7.23
N ASN A 246 11.94 -15.33 8.33
CA ASN A 246 10.97 -15.08 9.38
C ASN A 246 9.76 -14.25 8.91
N ASP A 247 9.93 -13.46 7.86
CA ASP A 247 8.86 -12.61 7.32
C ASP A 247 8.02 -13.32 6.26
N ALA A 248 8.48 -14.46 5.75
CA ALA A 248 7.83 -15.16 4.64
C ALA A 248 6.34 -15.50 4.90
N PRO A 249 5.92 -16.01 6.08
CA PRO A 249 4.50 -16.29 6.32
C PRO A 249 3.64 -15.02 6.29
N ALA A 250 4.16 -13.93 6.84
CA ALA A 250 3.43 -12.67 6.97
C ALA A 250 3.41 -11.89 5.63
N LEU A 251 4.49 -11.94 4.85
CA LEU A 251 4.56 -11.49 3.46
C LEU A 251 3.49 -12.18 2.61
N LYS A 252 3.35 -13.50 2.75
CA LYS A 252 2.36 -14.28 1.98
C LYS A 252 0.92 -13.99 2.39
N LYS A 253 0.69 -13.68 3.67
CA LYS A 253 -0.64 -13.34 4.20
C LYS A 253 -1.08 -11.92 3.81
N ALA A 254 -0.15 -11.01 3.64
CA ALA A 254 -0.42 -9.62 3.26
C ALA A 254 -1.14 -9.54 1.91
N ASN A 255 -1.84 -8.42 1.66
CA ASN A 255 -2.44 -8.19 0.34
C ASN A 255 -1.38 -7.94 -0.73
N VAL A 256 -0.25 -7.37 -0.32
CA VAL A 256 0.95 -7.20 -1.14
C VAL A 256 2.17 -7.46 -0.26
N GLY A 257 2.86 -8.57 -0.47
CA GLY A 257 4.17 -8.85 0.11
C GLY A 257 5.27 -8.14 -0.67
N ILE A 258 6.14 -7.41 0.01
CA ILE A 258 7.25 -6.64 -0.59
C ILE A 258 8.57 -7.12 -0.01
N ALA A 259 9.38 -7.81 -0.80
CA ALA A 259 10.73 -8.21 -0.42
C ALA A 259 11.72 -7.07 -0.74
N VAL A 260 12.53 -6.68 0.24
CA VAL A 260 13.52 -5.60 0.07
C VAL A 260 14.79 -6.07 -0.66
N HIS A 261 15.58 -5.14 -1.16
CA HIS A 261 16.87 -5.45 -1.77
C HIS A 261 17.81 -6.16 -0.79
N GLY A 262 18.41 -7.27 -1.21
CA GLY A 262 19.26 -8.11 -0.36
C GLY A 262 18.49 -9.10 0.52
N CYS A 263 17.19 -9.30 0.28
CA CYS A 263 16.40 -10.29 0.99
C CYS A 263 16.82 -11.74 0.70
N THR A 264 16.47 -12.62 1.63
CA THR A 264 16.61 -14.08 1.48
C THR A 264 15.73 -14.62 0.35
N ASP A 265 16.14 -15.73 -0.28
CA ASP A 265 15.37 -16.35 -1.38
C ASP A 265 13.99 -16.85 -0.93
N ALA A 266 13.86 -17.21 0.35
CA ALA A 266 12.56 -17.54 0.95
C ALA A 266 11.62 -16.33 0.98
N ALA A 267 12.11 -15.17 1.43
CA ALA A 267 11.32 -13.93 1.43
C ALA A 267 10.96 -13.48 0.01
N ARG A 268 11.89 -13.63 -0.94
CA ARG A 268 11.68 -13.35 -2.36
C ARG A 268 10.58 -14.22 -2.98
N SER A 269 10.57 -15.50 -2.64
CA SER A 269 9.58 -16.46 -3.14
C SER A 269 8.20 -16.26 -2.49
N ALA A 270 8.15 -15.71 -1.29
CA ALA A 270 6.90 -15.43 -0.57
C ALA A 270 6.24 -14.10 -0.98
N ALA A 271 7.03 -13.12 -1.44
CA ALA A 271 6.56 -11.78 -1.79
C ALA A 271 5.95 -11.68 -3.20
N ASP A 272 5.04 -10.73 -3.38
CA ASP A 272 4.44 -10.41 -4.68
C ASP A 272 5.30 -9.42 -5.49
N ILE A 273 6.07 -8.57 -4.79
CA ILE A 273 6.96 -7.56 -5.37
C ILE A 273 8.35 -7.68 -4.74
N VAL A 274 9.38 -7.64 -5.56
CA VAL A 274 10.78 -7.68 -5.13
C VAL A 274 11.46 -6.37 -5.54
N LEU A 275 12.01 -5.65 -4.55
CA LEU A 275 12.73 -4.41 -4.79
C LEU A 275 14.17 -4.72 -5.18
N LEU A 276 14.53 -4.38 -6.41
CA LEU A 276 15.90 -4.50 -6.91
C LEU A 276 16.78 -3.30 -6.56
N ALA A 277 16.16 -2.16 -6.25
CA ALA A 277 16.88 -0.97 -5.78
C ALA A 277 16.90 -0.95 -4.24
N PRO A 278 18.01 -0.54 -3.61
CA PRO A 278 18.06 -0.32 -2.18
C PRO A 278 17.17 0.87 -1.78
N GLY A 279 16.62 0.82 -0.57
CA GLY A 279 15.80 1.90 -0.01
C GLY A 279 14.30 1.63 -0.04
N LEU A 280 13.58 2.32 0.84
CA LEU A 280 12.11 2.24 0.95
C LEU A 280 11.42 3.21 -0.01
N SER A 281 12.14 4.20 -0.53
CA SER A 281 11.63 5.18 -1.50
C SER A 281 11.02 4.53 -2.76
N THR A 282 11.55 3.39 -3.21
CA THR A 282 11.01 2.62 -4.35
C THR A 282 9.55 2.20 -4.13
N ILE A 283 9.11 2.00 -2.89
CA ILE A 283 7.73 1.66 -2.55
C ILE A 283 6.80 2.83 -2.90
N VAL A 284 7.21 4.06 -2.63
CA VAL A 284 6.45 5.27 -2.96
C VAL A 284 6.27 5.39 -4.47
N ASP A 285 7.33 5.16 -5.24
CA ASP A 285 7.25 5.21 -6.71
C ASP A 285 6.36 4.09 -7.26
N GLY A 286 6.41 2.90 -6.66
CA GLY A 286 5.48 1.81 -6.92
C GLY A 286 4.02 2.21 -6.66
N ILE A 287 3.73 2.86 -5.53
CA ILE A 287 2.39 3.35 -5.18
C ILE A 287 1.91 4.40 -6.21
N ARG A 288 2.75 5.38 -6.57
CA ARG A 288 2.42 6.42 -7.56
C ARG A 288 2.11 5.80 -8.92
N THR A 289 2.96 4.89 -9.38
CA THR A 289 2.81 4.20 -10.67
C THR A 289 1.56 3.32 -10.68
N SER A 290 1.33 2.53 -9.64
CA SER A 290 0.13 1.70 -9.48
C SER A 290 -1.15 2.54 -9.53
N ARG A 291 -1.18 3.69 -8.83
CA ARG A 291 -2.32 4.60 -8.87
C ARG A 291 -2.52 5.25 -10.24
N ALA A 292 -1.45 5.59 -10.97
CA ALA A 292 -1.55 6.10 -12.33
C ALA A 292 -2.19 5.05 -13.26
N ILE A 293 -1.70 3.80 -13.22
CA ILE A 293 -2.26 2.68 -13.99
C ILE A 293 -3.74 2.46 -13.65
N PHE A 294 -4.08 2.51 -12.36
CA PHE A 294 -5.46 2.35 -11.90
C PHE A 294 -6.40 3.43 -12.46
N GLN A 295 -5.95 4.68 -12.51
CA GLN A 295 -6.74 5.78 -13.07
C GLN A 295 -6.95 5.62 -14.58
N ARG A 296 -5.91 5.20 -15.32
CA ARG A 296 -6.02 4.89 -16.76
C ARG A 296 -7.00 3.75 -17.01
N LEU A 297 -6.94 2.69 -16.22
CA LEU A 297 -7.85 1.55 -16.34
C LEU A 297 -9.31 1.94 -16.07
N ARG A 298 -9.54 2.84 -15.11
CA ARG A 298 -10.88 3.39 -14.83
C ARG A 298 -11.41 4.21 -16.00
N SER A 299 -10.58 5.08 -16.58
CA SER A 299 -10.95 5.88 -17.76
C SER A 299 -11.21 5.01 -18.98
N TYR A 300 -10.37 3.98 -19.21
CA TYR A 300 -10.60 2.97 -20.23
C TYR A 300 -11.95 2.26 -20.05
N ALA A 301 -12.23 1.77 -18.84
CA ALA A 301 -13.48 1.06 -18.56
C ALA A 301 -14.71 1.97 -18.74
N LEU A 302 -14.66 3.20 -18.24
CA LEU A 302 -15.72 4.19 -18.41
C LEU A 302 -15.98 4.48 -19.90
N TYR A 303 -14.92 4.70 -20.68
CA TYR A 303 -15.04 4.91 -22.12
C TYR A 303 -15.62 3.68 -22.83
N ARG A 304 -15.00 2.51 -22.66
CA ARG A 304 -15.36 1.29 -23.38
C ARG A 304 -16.82 0.90 -23.12
N ILE A 305 -17.25 0.95 -21.86
CA ILE A 305 -18.64 0.64 -21.48
C ILE A 305 -19.61 1.69 -22.07
N THR A 306 -19.26 2.99 -22.00
CA THR A 306 -20.10 4.06 -22.59
C THR A 306 -20.28 3.86 -24.09
N SER A 307 -19.18 3.63 -24.82
CA SER A 307 -19.18 3.47 -26.28
C SER A 307 -19.93 2.20 -26.71
N THR A 308 -19.72 1.06 -26.03
CA THR A 308 -20.44 -0.18 -26.34
C THR A 308 -21.95 -0.05 -26.12
N ILE A 309 -22.38 0.56 -25.01
CA ILE A 309 -23.80 0.76 -24.73
C ILE A 309 -24.41 1.74 -25.73
N HIS A 310 -23.72 2.84 -26.05
CA HIS A 310 -24.16 3.81 -27.05
C HIS A 310 -24.35 3.14 -28.41
N PHE A 311 -23.34 2.39 -28.87
CA PHE A 311 -23.39 1.65 -30.13
C PHE A 311 -24.58 0.68 -30.16
N LEU A 312 -24.75 -0.12 -29.11
CA LEU A 312 -25.85 -1.09 -29.03
C LEU A 312 -27.22 -0.42 -29.02
N ILE A 313 -27.42 0.61 -28.20
CA ILE A 313 -28.69 1.34 -28.11
C ILE A 313 -29.03 1.99 -29.45
N PHE A 314 -28.06 2.64 -30.09
CA PHE A 314 -28.26 3.31 -31.36
C PHE A 314 -28.67 2.31 -32.46
N PHE A 315 -27.84 1.30 -32.72
CA PHE A 315 -28.10 0.35 -33.80
C PHE A 315 -29.33 -0.53 -33.54
N PHE A 316 -29.56 -0.98 -32.30
CA PHE A 316 -30.73 -1.79 -31.99
C PHE A 316 -32.04 -1.04 -32.25
N ILE A 317 -32.15 0.21 -31.76
CA ILE A 317 -33.38 0.99 -31.90
C ILE A 317 -33.54 1.49 -33.35
N ILE A 318 -32.48 1.95 -34.02
CA ILE A 318 -32.61 2.47 -35.39
C ILE A 318 -33.01 1.38 -36.38
N THR A 319 -32.48 0.17 -36.24
CA THR A 319 -32.86 -0.96 -37.08
C THR A 319 -34.31 -1.39 -36.81
N MET A 320 -34.77 -1.37 -35.56
CA MET A 320 -36.16 -1.70 -35.26
C MET A 320 -37.16 -0.61 -35.66
N ALA A 321 -36.80 0.66 -35.50
CA ALA A 321 -37.71 1.79 -35.71
C ALA A 321 -37.76 2.24 -37.18
N GLU A 322 -36.61 2.28 -37.86
CA GLU A 322 -36.46 2.86 -39.20
C GLU A 322 -36.06 1.82 -40.26
N ASN A 323 -35.86 0.54 -39.87
CA ASN A 323 -35.35 -0.52 -40.74
C ASN A 323 -34.08 -0.10 -41.50
N TRP A 324 -33.23 0.69 -40.84
CA TRP A 324 -31.97 1.17 -41.36
C TRP A 324 -30.81 0.34 -40.80
N ASP A 325 -29.95 -0.11 -41.68
CA ASP A 325 -28.73 -0.84 -41.41
C ASP A 325 -27.54 -0.14 -42.07
N MET A 326 -26.36 -0.26 -41.46
CA MET A 326 -25.13 0.31 -41.99
C MET A 326 -24.31 -0.79 -42.69
N PRO A 327 -23.70 -0.49 -43.86
CA PRO A 327 -22.81 -1.43 -44.54
C PRO A 327 -21.73 -2.00 -43.61
N ALA A 328 -21.51 -3.32 -43.68
CA ALA A 328 -20.61 -4.03 -42.79
C ALA A 328 -19.16 -3.49 -42.84
N VAL A 329 -18.73 -3.00 -44.00
CA VAL A 329 -17.40 -2.41 -44.20
C VAL A 329 -17.19 -1.18 -43.29
N LEU A 330 -18.19 -0.31 -43.16
CA LEU A 330 -18.14 0.87 -42.29
C LEU A 330 -18.13 0.47 -40.81
N LEU A 331 -18.88 -0.56 -40.44
CA LEU A 331 -18.87 -1.11 -39.08
C LEU A 331 -17.49 -1.69 -38.69
N ILE A 332 -16.88 -2.47 -39.58
CA ILE A 332 -15.52 -3.01 -39.37
C ILE A 332 -14.52 -1.87 -39.19
N LEU A 333 -14.62 -0.83 -40.01
CA LEU A 333 -13.75 0.32 -39.94
C LEU A 333 -13.91 1.10 -38.62
N ILE A 334 -15.13 1.24 -38.09
CA ILE A 334 -15.36 1.80 -36.75
C ILE A 334 -14.64 0.95 -35.69
N CYS A 335 -14.78 -0.37 -35.75
CA CYS A 335 -14.14 -1.28 -34.79
C CYS A 335 -12.61 -1.14 -34.81
N VAL A 336 -11.99 -1.14 -36.00
CA VAL A 336 -10.53 -1.03 -36.15
C VAL A 336 -10.01 0.33 -35.62
N LEU A 337 -10.67 1.43 -35.99
CA LEU A 337 -10.27 2.76 -35.52
C LEU A 337 -10.46 2.94 -34.02
N ASN A 338 -11.54 2.38 -33.46
CA ASN A 338 -11.80 2.39 -32.02
C ASN A 338 -10.73 1.63 -31.24
N ASP A 339 -10.35 0.44 -31.69
CA ASP A 339 -9.33 -0.32 -31.00
C ASP A 339 -7.96 0.36 -31.06
N ALA A 340 -7.60 0.94 -32.21
CA ALA A 340 -6.41 1.79 -32.32
C ALA A 340 -6.42 2.96 -31.33
N ALA A 341 -7.56 3.65 -31.20
CA ALA A 341 -7.73 4.74 -30.23
C ALA A 341 -7.62 4.26 -28.78
N THR A 342 -8.15 3.07 -28.46
CA THR A 342 -8.19 2.57 -27.08
C THR A 342 -6.82 2.17 -26.53
N LEU A 343 -5.91 1.69 -27.38
CA LEU A 343 -4.56 1.29 -26.98
C LEU A 343 -3.78 2.43 -26.34
N VAL A 344 -4.01 3.66 -26.81
CA VAL A 344 -3.27 4.85 -26.39
C VAL A 344 -3.73 5.38 -25.02
N ILE A 345 -4.89 4.95 -24.52
CA ILE A 345 -5.35 5.28 -23.15
C ILE A 345 -4.36 4.78 -22.09
N SER A 346 -3.60 3.71 -22.39
CA SER A 346 -2.60 3.13 -21.48
C SER A 346 -1.38 4.03 -21.23
N VAL A 347 -1.07 4.93 -22.16
CA VAL A 347 0.11 5.84 -22.12
C VAL A 347 -0.26 7.28 -21.75
N ASP A 348 -1.50 7.52 -21.35
CA ASP A 348 -1.98 8.86 -21.06
C ASP A 348 -1.48 9.43 -19.72
N ASN A 349 -1.45 10.76 -19.61
CA ASN A 349 -1.08 11.49 -18.40
C ASN A 349 -2.29 11.76 -17.49
N THR A 350 -2.82 10.72 -16.85
CA THR A 350 -3.96 10.84 -15.92
C THR A 350 -3.53 11.36 -14.54
N GLU A 351 -4.37 12.19 -13.92
CA GLU A 351 -4.17 12.67 -12.55
C GLU A 351 -4.18 11.51 -11.53
N ILE A 352 -3.12 11.41 -10.73
CA ILE A 352 -2.95 10.37 -9.71
C ILE A 352 -3.80 10.70 -8.48
N SER A 353 -4.55 9.72 -7.97
CA SER A 353 -5.29 9.88 -6.71
C SER A 353 -4.34 10.08 -5.52
N THR A 354 -4.57 11.13 -4.75
CA THR A 354 -3.79 11.43 -3.53
C THR A 354 -4.06 10.45 -2.39
N ARG A 355 -5.22 9.79 -2.38
CA ARG A 355 -5.59 8.77 -1.39
C ARG A 355 -5.81 7.42 -2.06
N PRO A 356 -5.73 6.29 -1.32
CA PRO A 356 -6.11 4.99 -1.85
C PRO A 356 -7.52 5.03 -2.42
N ASP A 357 -7.66 4.69 -3.70
CA ASP A 357 -8.94 4.58 -4.39
C ASP A 357 -9.30 3.11 -4.58
N LYS A 358 -10.59 2.83 -4.72
CA LYS A 358 -11.11 1.49 -4.94
C LYS A 358 -12.11 1.50 -6.07
N TRP A 359 -12.24 0.37 -6.75
CA TRP A 359 -13.22 0.19 -7.80
C TRP A 359 -14.64 0.44 -7.26
N ARG A 360 -15.29 1.48 -7.77
CA ARG A 360 -16.71 1.76 -7.51
C ARG A 360 -17.52 1.37 -8.73
N LEU A 361 -17.61 0.06 -8.99
CA LEU A 361 -18.29 -0.50 -10.18
C LEU A 361 -19.68 0.12 -10.39
N GLY A 362 -20.49 0.24 -9.34
CA GLY A 362 -21.83 0.83 -9.47
C GLY A 362 -21.83 2.29 -9.95
N GLN A 363 -20.88 3.11 -9.49
CA GLN A 363 -20.73 4.49 -9.96
C GLN A 363 -20.25 4.52 -11.42
N LEU A 364 -19.28 3.66 -11.74
CA LEU A 364 -18.71 3.57 -13.09
C LEU A 364 -19.78 3.14 -14.10
N ILE A 365 -20.54 2.09 -13.80
CA ILE A 365 -21.62 1.57 -14.66
C ILE A 365 -22.72 2.62 -14.82
N PHE A 366 -23.19 3.23 -13.72
CA PHE A 366 -24.23 4.25 -13.79
C PHE A 366 -23.81 5.44 -14.67
N LEU A 367 -22.60 5.96 -14.45
CA LEU A 367 -22.09 7.07 -15.25
C LEU A 367 -21.93 6.67 -16.72
N SER A 368 -21.44 5.46 -16.99
CA SER A 368 -21.29 4.96 -18.36
C SER A 368 -22.65 4.88 -19.07
N PHE A 369 -23.67 4.37 -18.39
CA PHE A 369 -25.02 4.23 -18.92
C PHE A 369 -25.67 5.61 -19.18
N LEU A 370 -25.51 6.55 -18.25
CA LEU A 370 -26.00 7.92 -18.41
C LEU A 370 -25.36 8.61 -19.62
N LEU A 371 -24.03 8.56 -19.72
CA LEU A 371 -23.32 9.14 -20.86
C LEU A 371 -23.71 8.46 -22.17
N ALA A 372 -23.90 7.14 -22.16
CA ALA A 372 -24.30 6.38 -23.34
C ALA A 372 -25.71 6.77 -23.82
N ILE A 373 -26.68 6.94 -22.92
CA ILE A 373 -28.03 7.41 -23.27
C ILE A 373 -27.98 8.81 -23.85
N CYS A 374 -27.25 9.73 -23.22
CA CYS A 374 -27.10 11.10 -23.73
C CYS A 374 -26.47 11.09 -25.13
N LEU A 375 -25.39 10.31 -25.33
CA LEU A 375 -24.72 10.19 -26.61
C LEU A 375 -25.60 9.53 -27.67
N ALA A 376 -26.40 8.53 -27.31
CA ALA A 376 -27.38 7.89 -28.18
C ALA A 376 -28.47 8.87 -28.62
N ALA A 377 -29.05 9.63 -27.68
CA ALA A 377 -30.05 10.66 -27.99
C ALA A 377 -29.50 11.72 -28.97
N LEU A 378 -28.27 12.17 -28.76
CA LEU A 378 -27.58 13.10 -29.67
C LEU A 378 -27.30 12.48 -31.05
N SER A 379 -27.08 11.16 -31.12
CA SER A 379 -26.87 10.43 -32.37
C SER A 379 -28.18 10.23 -33.14
N PHE A 380 -29.29 9.93 -32.45
CA PHE A 380 -30.62 9.95 -33.07
C PHE A 380 -30.98 11.33 -33.59
N ALA A 381 -30.72 12.39 -32.80
CA ALA A 381 -30.93 13.76 -33.26
C ALA A 381 -30.13 14.06 -34.54
N HIS A 382 -28.87 13.63 -34.60
CA HIS A 382 -28.04 13.80 -35.79
C HIS A 382 -28.59 13.02 -37.00
N PHE A 383 -29.02 11.77 -36.81
CA PHE A 383 -29.64 10.94 -37.83
C PHE A 383 -30.90 11.60 -38.43
N PHE A 384 -31.86 11.99 -37.58
CA PHE A 384 -33.10 12.61 -38.05
C PHE A 384 -32.88 13.99 -38.67
N ILE A 385 -31.93 14.77 -38.18
CA ILE A 385 -31.59 16.06 -38.80
C ILE A 385 -31.00 15.84 -40.20
N ALA A 386 -30.06 14.91 -40.36
CA ALA A 386 -29.45 14.61 -41.65
C ALA A 386 -30.51 14.12 -42.66
N ARG A 387 -31.38 13.19 -42.25
CA ARG A 387 -32.42 12.61 -43.11
C ARG A 387 -33.58 13.56 -43.40
N ASP A 388 -34.20 14.14 -42.37
CA ASP A 388 -35.49 14.81 -42.52
C ASP A 388 -35.35 16.31 -42.81
N VAL A 389 -34.30 16.96 -42.29
CA VAL A 389 -34.07 18.41 -42.49
C VAL A 389 -33.20 18.66 -43.72
N PHE A 390 -32.09 17.94 -43.83
CA PHE A 390 -31.15 18.13 -44.93
C PHE A 390 -31.42 17.23 -46.15
N GLN A 391 -32.29 16.22 -46.01
CA GLN A 391 -32.72 15.34 -47.11
C GLN A 391 -31.55 14.75 -47.91
N VAL A 392 -30.51 14.32 -47.18
CA VAL A 392 -29.33 13.68 -47.78
C VAL A 392 -29.69 12.33 -48.39
N SER A 393 -28.93 11.88 -49.40
CA SER A 393 -29.16 10.57 -50.00
C SER A 393 -28.88 9.42 -49.02
N PRO A 394 -29.49 8.23 -49.20
CA PRO A 394 -29.26 7.08 -48.32
C PRO A 394 -27.78 6.70 -48.17
N ASP A 395 -27.03 6.72 -49.27
CA ASP A 395 -25.60 6.36 -49.30
C ASP A 395 -24.74 7.43 -48.62
N GLU A 396 -25.11 8.71 -48.73
CA GLU A 396 -24.46 9.79 -47.98
C GLU A 396 -24.78 9.69 -46.49
N LEU A 397 -26.00 9.27 -46.13
CA LEU A 397 -26.42 9.07 -44.74
C LEU A 397 -25.58 7.98 -44.06
N HIS A 398 -25.27 6.87 -44.74
CA HIS A 398 -24.34 5.85 -44.22
C HIS A 398 -22.98 6.45 -43.84
N THR A 399 -22.42 7.26 -44.74
CA THR A 399 -21.11 7.89 -44.55
C THR A 399 -21.11 8.96 -43.46
N ILE A 400 -22.16 9.80 -43.40
CA ILE A 400 -22.35 10.81 -42.35
C ILE A 400 -22.45 10.12 -40.99
N MET A 401 -23.28 9.08 -40.90
CA MET A 401 -23.48 8.35 -39.64
C MET A 401 -22.24 7.56 -39.23
N TYR A 402 -21.48 7.01 -40.18
CA TYR A 402 -20.18 6.40 -39.91
C TYR A 402 -19.23 7.41 -39.26
N LEU A 403 -19.08 8.61 -39.84
CA LEU A 403 -18.19 9.63 -39.31
C LEU A 403 -18.66 10.12 -37.93
N HIS A 404 -19.97 10.25 -37.73
CA HIS A 404 -20.56 10.64 -36.44
C HIS A 404 -20.33 9.58 -35.34
N ILE A 405 -20.68 8.32 -35.62
CA ILE A 405 -20.55 7.20 -34.67
C ILE A 405 -19.07 6.88 -34.38
N SER A 406 -18.18 7.11 -35.35
CA SER A 406 -16.74 7.04 -35.11
C SER A 406 -16.25 8.22 -34.25
N SER A 407 -16.56 9.47 -34.62
CA SER A 407 -15.93 10.65 -34.02
C SER A 407 -16.48 11.04 -32.65
N ALA A 408 -17.79 10.96 -32.44
CA ALA A 408 -18.39 11.43 -31.20
C ALA A 408 -17.91 10.64 -29.96
N PRO A 409 -17.87 9.28 -29.96
CA PRO A 409 -17.27 8.53 -28.86
C PRO A 409 -15.76 8.80 -28.70
N HIS A 410 -15.00 8.92 -29.79
CA HIS A 410 -13.57 9.21 -29.72
C HIS A 410 -13.27 10.54 -29.01
N PHE A 411 -14.05 11.58 -29.25
CA PHE A 411 -13.88 12.83 -28.50
C PHE A 411 -14.30 12.70 -27.03
N VAL A 412 -15.29 11.85 -26.72
CA VAL A 412 -15.68 11.55 -25.34
C VAL A 412 -14.51 10.93 -24.54
N ILE A 413 -13.53 10.28 -25.17
CA ILE A 413 -12.32 9.77 -24.47
C ILE A 413 -11.58 10.90 -23.74
N PHE A 414 -11.49 12.11 -24.32
CA PHE A 414 -10.85 13.25 -23.67
C PHE A 414 -11.58 13.67 -22.37
N SER A 415 -12.89 13.42 -22.28
CA SER A 415 -13.73 13.73 -21.12
C SER A 415 -13.62 12.65 -20.06
N THR A 416 -13.67 11.37 -20.44
CA THR A 416 -13.65 10.23 -19.48
C THR A 416 -12.29 10.02 -18.82
N ARG A 417 -11.23 10.61 -19.38
CA ARG A 417 -9.86 10.62 -18.83
C ARG A 417 -9.73 11.24 -17.44
N VAL A 418 -10.56 12.23 -17.13
CA VAL A 418 -10.49 12.96 -15.84
C VAL A 418 -11.86 13.10 -15.19
N PRO A 419 -11.95 13.01 -13.85
CA PRO A 419 -13.22 13.20 -13.14
C PRO A 419 -13.69 14.67 -13.17
N GLY A 420 -12.76 15.62 -13.27
CA GLY A 420 -13.03 17.04 -13.46
C GLY A 420 -13.25 17.41 -14.93
N TYR A 421 -13.25 18.70 -15.24
CA TYR A 421 -13.32 19.16 -16.62
C TYR A 421 -12.09 18.74 -17.41
N CYS A 422 -12.29 18.40 -18.68
CA CYS A 422 -11.26 17.87 -19.57
C CYS A 422 -10.06 18.82 -19.75
N TRP A 423 -10.25 20.13 -19.61
CA TRP A 423 -9.20 21.16 -19.77
C TRP A 423 -8.33 21.41 -18.53
N LYS A 424 -8.68 20.87 -17.36
CA LYS A 424 -7.90 21.10 -16.12
C LYS A 424 -6.57 20.35 -16.11
N ASN A 425 -6.54 19.22 -16.80
CA ASN A 425 -5.35 18.41 -17.00
C ASN A 425 -5.28 18.26 -18.52
N LEU A 426 -4.11 18.38 -19.15
CA LEU A 426 -4.01 18.20 -20.61
C LEU A 426 -3.61 16.75 -20.91
N PRO A 427 -4.18 16.12 -21.96
CA PRO A 427 -3.77 14.77 -22.37
C PRO A 427 -2.29 14.75 -22.77
N SER A 428 -1.70 13.56 -22.76
CA SER A 428 -0.36 13.42 -23.33
C SER A 428 -0.38 13.75 -24.84
N TRP A 429 0.73 14.29 -25.35
CA TRP A 429 0.78 14.68 -26.77
C TRP A 429 0.61 13.47 -27.69
N ILE A 430 1.17 12.31 -27.31
CA ILE A 430 1.01 11.04 -28.02
C ILE A 430 -0.47 10.65 -28.07
N PHE A 431 -1.16 10.76 -26.94
CA PHE A 431 -2.59 10.50 -26.85
C PHE A 431 -3.40 11.39 -27.79
N ALA A 432 -3.17 12.70 -27.75
CA ALA A 432 -3.91 13.64 -28.60
C ALA A 432 -3.66 13.37 -30.10
N VAL A 433 -2.40 13.15 -30.49
CA VAL A 433 -2.02 12.89 -31.89
C VAL A 433 -2.66 11.61 -32.40
N CYS A 434 -2.66 10.52 -31.63
CA CYS A 434 -3.26 9.27 -32.07
C CYS A 434 -4.78 9.37 -32.24
N ILE A 435 -5.49 9.99 -31.29
CA ILE A 435 -6.95 10.14 -31.37
C ILE A 435 -7.35 11.08 -32.52
N ILE A 436 -6.65 12.20 -32.69
CA ILE A 436 -6.88 13.12 -33.81
C ILE A 436 -6.52 12.43 -35.13
N GLY A 437 -5.44 11.64 -35.15
CA GLY A 437 -5.02 10.84 -36.30
C GLY A 437 -6.10 9.87 -36.76
N THR A 438 -6.76 9.14 -35.85
CA THR A 438 -7.89 8.27 -36.22
C THR A 438 -9.07 9.06 -36.78
N GLN A 439 -9.30 10.30 -36.32
CA GLN A 439 -10.35 11.18 -36.88
C GLN A 439 -9.99 11.70 -38.26
N VAL A 440 -8.71 12.03 -38.51
CA VAL A 440 -8.25 12.45 -39.84
C VAL A 440 -8.41 11.32 -40.85
N ILE A 441 -8.09 10.08 -40.45
CA ILE A 441 -8.29 8.89 -41.30
C ILE A 441 -9.78 8.68 -41.57
N ALA A 442 -10.63 8.73 -40.54
CA ALA A 442 -12.08 8.60 -40.70
C ALA A 442 -12.66 9.69 -41.62
N LEU A 443 -12.24 10.95 -41.43
CA LEU A 443 -12.63 12.08 -42.25
C LEU A 443 -12.23 11.86 -43.72
N PHE A 444 -10.99 11.44 -43.97
CA PHE A 444 -10.51 11.17 -45.33
C PHE A 444 -11.35 10.08 -46.00
N PHE A 445 -11.64 8.99 -45.29
CA PHE A 445 -12.47 7.90 -45.80
C PHE A 445 -13.90 8.35 -46.12
N SER A 446 -14.48 9.21 -45.29
CA SER A 446 -15.81 9.77 -45.53
C SER A 446 -15.86 10.79 -46.67
N VAL A 447 -14.86 11.67 -46.77
CA VAL A 447 -14.83 12.73 -47.80
C VAL A 447 -14.62 12.16 -49.19
N PHE A 448 -13.73 11.17 -49.33
CA PHE A 448 -13.40 10.58 -50.63
C PHE A 448 -14.26 9.37 -50.99
N GLY A 449 -15.04 8.82 -50.04
CA GLY A 449 -15.88 7.66 -50.29
C GLY A 449 -15.06 6.44 -50.74
N VAL A 450 -14.05 6.06 -49.95
CA VAL A 450 -12.98 5.12 -50.39
C VAL A 450 -13.48 3.75 -50.86
N PHE A 451 -14.64 3.29 -50.37
CA PHE A 451 -15.24 2.02 -50.78
C PHE A 451 -16.14 2.14 -52.02
N GLY A 452 -16.46 3.37 -52.43
CA GLY A 452 -17.29 3.67 -53.60
C GLY A 452 -18.77 3.29 -53.44
N THR A 453 -19.55 3.65 -54.46
CA THR A 453 -21.00 3.43 -54.51
C THR A 453 -21.39 1.95 -54.69
N GLY A 454 -20.43 1.04 -54.86
CA GLY A 454 -20.68 -0.40 -54.96
C GLY A 454 -20.96 -1.08 -53.61
N GLU A 455 -20.69 -0.39 -52.51
CA GLU A 455 -20.89 -0.85 -51.12
C GLU A 455 -21.86 0.10 -50.37
N ASP A 456 -22.73 0.82 -51.09
CA ASP A 456 -23.67 1.83 -50.56
C ASP A 456 -22.97 2.97 -49.77
N VAL A 457 -21.74 3.33 -50.17
CA VAL A 457 -20.94 4.41 -49.57
C VAL A 457 -20.74 5.56 -50.56
N ALA A 458 -21.43 6.68 -50.33
CA ALA A 458 -21.23 7.90 -51.11
C ALA A 458 -20.28 8.90 -50.40
N PRO A 459 -19.48 9.67 -51.16
CA PRO A 459 -18.63 10.72 -50.61
C PRO A 459 -19.47 11.93 -50.16
N ILE A 460 -19.24 12.43 -48.95
CA ILE A 460 -20.03 13.51 -48.34
C ILE A 460 -19.41 14.91 -48.54
N GLY A 461 -18.18 14.96 -49.07
CA GLY A 461 -17.41 16.19 -49.26
C GLY A 461 -16.93 16.84 -47.96
N TRP A 462 -16.06 17.85 -48.08
CA TRP A 462 -15.41 18.51 -46.94
C TRP A 462 -16.40 19.28 -46.04
N GLY A 463 -17.48 19.82 -46.62
CA GLY A 463 -18.49 20.59 -45.89
C GLY A 463 -19.15 19.76 -44.79
N TRP A 464 -19.69 18.60 -45.15
CA TRP A 464 -20.26 17.66 -44.18
C TRP A 464 -19.18 17.05 -43.27
N GLY A 465 -18.01 16.71 -43.82
CA GLY A 465 -16.91 16.15 -43.03
C GLY A 465 -16.52 17.04 -41.83
N PHE A 466 -16.26 18.33 -42.06
CA PHE A 466 -15.93 19.26 -40.98
C PHE A 466 -17.14 19.60 -40.09
N ALA A 467 -18.35 19.65 -40.65
CA ALA A 467 -19.56 19.89 -39.88
C ALA A 467 -19.81 18.78 -38.86
N VAL A 468 -19.68 17.51 -39.25
CA VAL A 468 -19.84 16.35 -38.35
C VAL A 468 -18.78 16.40 -37.23
N LEU A 469 -17.51 16.65 -37.55
CA LEU A 469 -16.46 16.79 -36.53
C LEU A 469 -16.74 17.96 -35.56
N GLY A 470 -17.23 19.09 -36.08
CA GLY A 470 -17.63 20.23 -35.26
C GLY A 470 -18.79 19.90 -34.32
N ILE A 471 -19.81 19.19 -34.82
CA ILE A 471 -20.95 18.71 -34.02
C ILE A 471 -20.46 17.75 -32.93
N SER A 472 -19.60 16.80 -33.28
CA SER A 472 -19.01 15.85 -32.32
C SER A 472 -18.22 16.56 -31.22
N LEU A 473 -17.50 17.65 -31.54
CA LEU A 473 -16.80 18.47 -30.55
C LEU A 473 -17.78 19.17 -29.59
N VAL A 474 -18.90 19.71 -30.09
CA VAL A 474 -19.94 20.32 -29.26
C VAL A 474 -20.59 19.28 -28.33
N TYR A 475 -20.89 18.09 -28.85
CA TYR A 475 -21.45 16.98 -28.07
C TYR A 475 -20.51 16.55 -26.96
N PHE A 476 -19.21 16.46 -27.25
CA PHE A 476 -18.18 16.19 -26.25
C PHE A 476 -18.18 17.22 -25.11
N LEU A 477 -18.22 18.52 -25.42
CA LEU A 477 -18.24 19.58 -24.40
C LEU A 477 -19.49 19.50 -23.52
N PHE A 478 -20.65 19.23 -24.13
CA PHE A 478 -21.90 19.04 -23.40
C PHE A 478 -21.84 17.83 -22.45
N LEU A 479 -21.31 16.70 -22.93
CA LEU A 479 -21.14 15.48 -22.11
C LEU A 479 -20.12 15.67 -20.99
N ASP A 480 -19.06 16.47 -21.20
CA ASP A 480 -18.10 16.82 -20.15
C ASP A 480 -18.78 17.57 -19.00
N VAL A 481 -19.69 18.51 -19.31
CA VAL A 481 -20.48 19.22 -18.30
C VAL A 481 -21.35 18.24 -17.51
N ILE A 482 -22.12 17.37 -18.17
CA ILE A 482 -22.96 16.37 -17.49
C ILE A 482 -22.12 15.49 -16.58
N LYS A 483 -21.04 14.92 -17.10
CA LYS A 483 -20.13 14.05 -16.35
C LYS A 483 -19.60 14.75 -15.09
N VAL A 484 -19.12 15.99 -15.21
CA VAL A 484 -18.58 16.74 -14.06
C VAL A 484 -19.65 17.03 -13.01
N GLN A 485 -20.87 17.38 -13.41
CA GLN A 485 -21.96 17.61 -12.46
C GLN A 485 -22.33 16.34 -11.70
N VAL A 486 -22.39 15.20 -12.41
CA VAL A 486 -22.65 13.89 -11.79
C VAL A 486 -21.53 13.54 -10.80
N PHE A 487 -20.26 13.70 -11.18
CA PHE A 487 -19.14 13.45 -10.26
C PHE A 487 -19.18 14.34 -9.01
N ARG A 488 -19.56 15.61 -9.13
CA ARG A 488 -19.69 16.53 -8.00
C ARG A 488 -20.84 16.17 -7.07
N ALA A 489 -21.97 15.73 -7.62
CA ALA A 489 -23.13 15.31 -6.84
C ALA A 489 -22.96 13.93 -6.19
N TRP A 490 -22.03 13.11 -6.69
CA TRP A 490 -21.90 11.71 -6.29
C TRP A 490 -21.21 11.52 -4.93
N ASN A 491 -22.01 11.45 -3.87
CA ASN A 491 -21.55 11.10 -2.52
C ASN A 491 -21.91 9.66 -2.13
N PHE A 492 -21.22 9.10 -1.13
CA PHE A 492 -21.54 7.76 -0.59
C PHE A 492 -23.00 7.67 -0.12
N GLU A 493 -23.53 8.78 0.40
CA GLU A 493 -24.93 8.90 0.79
C GLU A 493 -25.87 8.74 -0.41
N LEU A 494 -25.55 9.34 -1.56
CA LEU A 494 -26.30 9.17 -2.80
C LEU A 494 -26.27 7.70 -3.25
N THR A 495 -25.12 7.05 -3.16
CA THR A 495 -24.99 5.62 -3.49
C THR A 495 -25.85 4.74 -2.56
N ALA A 496 -25.86 5.04 -1.25
CA ALA A 496 -26.65 4.30 -0.27
C ALA A 496 -28.17 4.53 -0.43
N LYS A 497 -28.57 5.71 -0.92
CA LYS A 497 -29.96 6.04 -1.25
C LYS A 497 -30.43 5.39 -2.55
N LEU A 498 -29.65 5.48 -3.63
CA LEU A 498 -29.99 4.91 -4.94
C LEU A 498 -29.97 3.38 -4.95
N PHE A 499 -29.00 2.76 -4.26
CA PHE A 499 -28.83 1.31 -4.21
C PHE A 499 -28.76 0.81 -2.77
N PRO A 500 -29.92 0.75 -2.07
CA PRO A 500 -29.97 0.36 -0.67
C PRO A 500 -29.64 -1.12 -0.47
N SER A 501 -28.66 -1.42 0.39
CA SER A 501 -28.44 -2.75 0.94
C SER A 501 -28.38 -2.70 2.47
N PRO A 502 -28.72 -3.77 3.20
CA PRO A 502 -28.64 -3.78 4.66
C PRO A 502 -27.26 -3.36 5.18
N ALA A 503 -26.20 -3.89 4.56
CA ALA A 503 -24.81 -3.53 4.88
C ALA A 503 -24.48 -2.06 4.59
N ARG A 504 -24.98 -1.48 3.49
CA ARG A 504 -24.75 -0.06 3.14
C ARG A 504 -25.51 0.89 4.07
N LYS A 505 -26.73 0.54 4.46
CA LYS A 505 -27.53 1.30 5.44
C LYS A 505 -26.85 1.28 6.81
N ALA A 506 -26.45 0.11 7.29
CA ALA A 506 -25.70 -0.02 8.55
C ALA A 506 -24.40 0.80 8.52
N LYS A 507 -23.64 0.72 7.41
CA LYS A 507 -22.40 1.49 7.22
C LYS A 507 -22.64 3.00 7.16
N LEU A 508 -23.75 3.45 6.56
CA LEU A 508 -24.12 4.86 6.54
C LEU A 508 -24.47 5.35 7.95
N ALA A 509 -25.28 4.58 8.68
CA ALA A 509 -25.66 4.89 10.06
C ALA A 509 -24.44 4.94 10.98
N ALA A 510 -23.53 3.96 10.89
CA ALA A 510 -22.26 3.96 11.63
C ALA A 510 -21.41 5.20 11.32
N ARG A 511 -21.27 5.57 10.04
CA ARG A 511 -20.55 6.79 9.63
C ARG A 511 -21.17 8.07 10.17
N GLN A 512 -22.51 8.14 10.20
CA GLN A 512 -23.23 9.28 10.77
C GLN A 512 -23.04 9.36 12.30
N ALA A 513 -23.08 8.21 12.99
CA ALA A 513 -22.81 8.12 14.42
C ALA A 513 -21.36 8.55 14.74
N ASP A 514 -20.38 8.03 14.01
CA ASP A 514 -18.96 8.41 14.15
C ASP A 514 -18.74 9.90 13.87
N ALA A 515 -19.36 10.45 12.83
CA ALA A 515 -19.26 11.87 12.51
C ALA A 515 -19.84 12.74 13.63
N LEU A 516 -20.97 12.34 14.21
CA LEU A 516 -21.58 13.01 15.36
C LEU A 516 -20.67 12.94 16.60
N GLN A 517 -20.10 11.77 16.88
CA GLN A 517 -19.17 11.58 18.00
C GLN A 517 -17.91 12.43 17.81
N ARG A 518 -17.30 12.42 16.63
CA ARG A 518 -16.14 13.27 16.31
C ARG A 518 -16.48 14.75 16.43
N ALA A 519 -17.64 15.18 15.96
CA ALA A 519 -18.08 16.56 16.10
C ALA A 519 -18.23 16.97 17.57
N ARG A 520 -18.78 16.08 18.42
CA ARG A 520 -18.86 16.28 19.88
C ARG A 520 -17.48 16.36 20.52
N VAL A 521 -16.59 15.42 20.21
CA VAL A 521 -15.21 15.40 20.75
C VAL A 521 -14.44 16.65 20.32
N MET A 522 -14.50 17.03 19.04
CA MET A 522 -13.86 18.26 18.55
C MET A 522 -14.46 19.52 19.16
N GLY A 523 -15.78 19.54 19.41
CA GLY A 523 -16.45 20.61 20.14
C GLY A 523 -15.94 20.74 21.57
N ASN A 524 -15.83 19.62 22.29
CA ASN A 524 -15.30 19.56 23.65
C ASN A 524 -13.81 19.93 23.69
N TRP A 525 -13.02 19.46 22.72
CA TRP A 525 -11.61 19.80 22.59
C TRP A 525 -11.40 21.30 22.34
N LYS A 526 -12.20 21.91 21.45
CA LYS A 526 -12.16 23.38 21.24
C LYS A 526 -12.50 24.15 22.51
N LYS A 527 -13.47 23.67 23.31
CA LYS A 527 -13.78 24.27 24.62
C LYS A 527 -12.61 24.12 25.58
N ALA A 528 -12.04 22.93 25.71
CA ALA A 528 -10.87 22.67 26.55
C ALA A 528 -9.67 23.54 26.15
N GLN A 529 -9.39 23.66 24.85
CA GLN A 529 -8.32 24.50 24.29
C GLN A 529 -8.54 25.99 24.60
N LYS A 530 -9.79 26.45 24.58
CA LYS A 530 -10.13 27.83 24.97
C LYS A 530 -9.87 28.08 26.46
N VAL A 531 -10.24 27.12 27.32
CA VAL A 531 -9.97 27.17 28.76
C VAL A 531 -8.47 27.20 29.03
N THR A 532 -7.68 26.32 28.40
CA THR A 532 -6.22 26.29 28.57
C THR A 532 -5.54 27.58 28.11
N LYS A 533 -5.98 28.16 26.99
CA LYS A 533 -5.49 29.48 26.56
C LYS A 533 -5.83 30.58 27.57
N MET A 534 -7.04 30.58 28.13
CA MET A 534 -7.43 31.55 29.15
C MET A 534 -6.62 31.39 30.44
N THR A 535 -6.45 30.17 30.95
CA THR A 535 -5.63 29.95 32.15
C THR A 535 -4.16 30.27 31.91
N GLY A 536 -3.62 29.99 30.72
CA GLY A 536 -2.27 30.41 30.34
C GLY A 536 -2.09 31.94 30.35
N VAL A 537 -3.08 32.70 29.86
CA VAL A 537 -3.07 34.17 29.91
C VAL A 537 -3.16 34.69 31.34
N ILE A 538 -4.02 34.10 32.17
CA ILE A 538 -4.15 34.48 33.59
C ILE A 538 -2.85 34.21 34.34
N LEU A 539 -2.23 33.04 34.13
CA LEU A 539 -0.95 32.69 34.76
C LEU A 539 0.17 33.64 34.33
N ALA A 540 0.22 34.01 33.05
CA ALA A 540 1.18 34.98 32.51
C ALA A 540 0.96 36.39 33.11
N MET A 541 -0.31 36.80 33.30
CA MET A 541 -0.63 38.05 33.99
C MET A 541 -0.23 38.02 35.47
N GLN A 542 -0.47 36.91 36.17
CA GLN A 542 -0.06 36.74 37.58
C GLN A 542 1.45 36.79 37.74
N THR A 543 2.20 36.07 36.90
CA THR A 543 3.67 36.13 36.90
C THR A 543 4.20 37.53 36.56
N ALA A 544 3.56 38.26 35.64
CA ALA A 544 3.92 39.65 35.35
C ALA A 544 3.65 40.59 36.54
N VAL A 545 2.57 40.38 37.29
CA VAL A 545 2.24 41.16 38.49
C VAL A 545 3.21 40.84 39.64
N GLU A 546 3.56 39.57 39.86
CA GLU A 546 4.57 39.17 40.85
C GLU A 546 5.96 39.71 40.51
N ALA A 547 6.37 39.65 39.24
CA ALA A 547 7.64 40.22 38.79
C ALA A 547 7.71 41.73 39.03
N LYS A 548 6.58 42.44 38.85
CA LYS A 548 6.47 43.89 39.12
C LYS A 548 6.47 44.22 40.61
N LYS A 549 5.97 43.32 41.46
CA LYS A 549 6.02 43.45 42.93
C LYS A 549 7.41 43.21 43.51
N ASN A 550 8.22 42.37 42.87
CA ASN A 550 9.59 42.09 43.30
C ASN A 550 10.63 43.11 42.79
N THR A 551 10.23 44.04 41.91
CA THR A 551 11.08 45.10 41.36
C THR A 551 10.74 46.51 41.89
N ALA A 552 9.72 46.61 42.74
CA ALA A 552 9.36 47.81 43.52
C ALA A 552 9.67 47.55 44.99
#